data_AF-M2CJ22-F1
#
_entry.id   AF-M2CJ22-F1
#
_cell.length_a   1.000
_cell.length_b   1.000
_cell.length_c   1.000
_cell.angle_alpha   90.00
_cell.angle_beta   90.00
_cell.angle_gamma   90.00
#
_symmetry.space_group_name_H-M   'P 1'
#
loop_
_entity.id
_entity.type
_entity.pdbx_description
1 polymer ?
#
loop_
_entity_poly.entity_id
_entity_poly.type
_entity_poly.pdbx_seq_one_letter_code
_entity_poly.pdbx_strand_id
1 'polypeptide(L)'
;MYIKPEDRREKSNAKIKGMGIACMEELPLRESSKEAKLKSSEEICDRAIACLLSIQLAEDIHNEQGYEESKELFLSLLEKYEVSGCLLEKEKRLFDGTYSEQDVIDVCWTYEAYWSLLWALGLVEDISYPNDICDVERAIRLVGDADGKTAFKTQCKLRGIEV
;
A
#
# COMPACT_ATOMS: atom_id res chain seq x y z
N MET A 1 -9.92 -12.13 -19.47
CA MET A 1 -9.36 -13.23 -20.29
C MET A 1 -8.29 -13.91 -19.43
N TYR A 2 -8.24 -15.24 -19.39
CA TYR A 2 -7.22 -15.93 -18.60
C TYR A 2 -5.84 -15.80 -19.27
N ILE A 3 -4.82 -15.41 -18.50
CA ILE A 3 -3.44 -15.30 -18.99
C ILE A 3 -2.59 -16.39 -18.31
N LYS A 4 -1.88 -17.18 -19.12
CA LYS A 4 -0.97 -18.21 -18.58
C LYS A 4 0.23 -17.56 -17.88
N PRO A 5 0.77 -18.19 -16.82
CA PRO A 5 1.97 -17.69 -16.16
C PRO A 5 3.16 -17.46 -17.10
N GLU A 6 3.35 -18.34 -18.09
CA GLU A 6 4.39 -18.24 -19.10
C GLU A 6 4.21 -17.00 -19.97
N ASP A 7 3.01 -16.79 -20.50
CA ASP A 7 2.67 -15.62 -21.34
C ASP A 7 2.87 -14.30 -20.57
N ARG A 8 2.50 -14.26 -19.27
CA ARG A 8 2.76 -13.09 -18.41
C ARG A 8 4.25 -12.83 -18.23
N ARG A 9 5.05 -13.88 -18.01
CA ARG A 9 6.51 -13.76 -17.86
C ARG A 9 7.13 -13.26 -19.15
N GLU A 10 6.76 -13.82 -20.29
CA GLU A 10 7.26 -13.39 -21.60
C GLU A 10 6.98 -11.92 -21.86
N LYS A 11 5.74 -11.47 -21.61
CA LYS A 11 5.35 -10.05 -21.76
C LYS A 11 6.15 -9.14 -20.81
N SER A 12 6.31 -9.54 -19.55
CA SER A 12 7.05 -8.77 -18.55
C SER A 12 8.54 -8.68 -18.90
N ASN A 13 9.16 -9.80 -19.26
CA ASN A 13 10.57 -9.86 -19.65
C ASN A 13 10.83 -9.06 -20.93
N ALA A 14 9.93 -9.11 -21.91
CA ALA A 14 10.04 -8.29 -23.11
C ALA A 14 10.02 -6.79 -22.79
N LYS A 15 9.12 -6.36 -21.88
CA LYS A 15 9.09 -4.97 -21.39
C LYS A 15 10.41 -4.61 -20.70
N ILE A 16 10.85 -5.40 -19.72
CA ILE A 16 12.06 -5.14 -18.91
C ILE A 16 13.32 -5.09 -19.80
N LYS A 17 13.49 -6.05 -20.73
CA LYS A 17 14.60 -6.05 -21.70
C LYS A 17 14.58 -4.84 -22.62
N GLY A 18 13.39 -4.40 -23.06
CA GLY A 18 13.23 -3.18 -23.85
C GLY A 18 13.70 -1.91 -23.12
N MET A 19 13.80 -1.97 -21.78
CA MET A 19 14.31 -0.89 -20.93
C MET A 19 15.82 -1.02 -20.63
N GLY A 20 16.50 -2.00 -21.22
CA GLY A 20 17.91 -2.28 -20.97
C GLY A 20 18.19 -2.97 -19.62
N ILE A 21 17.16 -3.49 -18.95
CA ILE A 21 17.28 -4.17 -17.67
C ILE A 21 17.45 -5.68 -17.90
N ALA A 22 18.41 -6.29 -17.22
CA ALA A 22 18.63 -7.74 -17.29
C ALA A 22 17.47 -8.50 -16.63
N CYS A 23 17.05 -9.61 -17.25
CA CYS A 23 16.05 -10.53 -16.69
C CYS A 23 16.74 -11.84 -16.30
N MET A 24 16.39 -12.39 -15.14
CA MET A 24 16.75 -13.75 -14.74
C MET A 24 15.60 -14.69 -15.11
N GLU A 25 15.74 -15.39 -16.24
CA GLU A 25 14.64 -16.18 -16.84
C GLU A 25 14.36 -17.48 -16.09
N GLU A 26 15.31 -17.92 -15.27
CA GLU A 26 15.25 -19.12 -14.44
C GLU A 26 14.40 -18.93 -13.18
N LEU A 27 13.96 -17.70 -12.88
CA LEU A 27 13.08 -17.45 -11.76
C LEU A 27 11.76 -18.22 -11.92
N PRO A 28 11.22 -18.80 -10.83
CA PRO A 28 9.95 -19.51 -10.86
C PRO A 28 8.81 -18.64 -11.41
N LEU A 29 7.87 -19.28 -12.10
CA LEU A 29 6.64 -18.62 -12.54
C LEU A 29 5.83 -18.17 -11.33
N ARG A 30 5.23 -16.98 -11.43
CA ARG A 30 4.22 -16.54 -10.46
C ARG A 30 2.93 -17.33 -10.67
N GLU A 31 2.23 -17.58 -9.57
CA GLU A 31 0.93 -18.24 -9.50
C GLU A 31 -0.02 -17.76 -10.59
N SER A 32 -0.81 -18.65 -11.17
CA SER A 32 -1.90 -18.25 -12.06
C SER A 32 -3.02 -17.56 -11.28
N SER A 33 -3.86 -16.80 -11.98
CA SER A 33 -5.07 -16.20 -11.42
C SER A 33 -6.06 -17.23 -10.82
N LYS A 34 -5.92 -18.51 -11.20
CA LYS A 34 -6.73 -19.62 -10.67
C LYS A 34 -6.17 -20.15 -9.34
N GLU A 35 -4.89 -19.94 -9.07
CA GLU A 35 -4.19 -20.41 -7.86
C GLU A 35 -4.08 -19.30 -6.82
N ALA A 36 -3.97 -18.06 -7.28
CA ALA A 36 -3.79 -16.89 -6.46
C ALA A 36 -4.98 -16.65 -5.52
N LYS A 37 -4.67 -16.51 -4.23
CA LYS A 37 -5.65 -16.24 -3.17
C LYS A 37 -5.56 -14.78 -2.77
N LEU A 38 -6.46 -13.97 -3.31
CA LEU A 38 -6.56 -12.56 -2.93
C LEU A 38 -7.30 -12.41 -1.60
N LYS A 39 -6.87 -11.40 -0.85
CA LYS A 39 -7.64 -10.90 0.30
C LYS A 39 -8.95 -10.28 -0.16
N SER A 40 -9.93 -10.26 0.73
CA SER A 40 -11.20 -9.60 0.45
C SER A 40 -11.00 -8.10 0.23
N SER A 41 -11.90 -7.46 -0.53
CA SER A 41 -11.84 -6.00 -0.72
C SER A 41 -11.91 -5.26 0.62
N GLU A 42 -12.63 -5.80 1.60
CA GLU A 42 -12.72 -5.27 2.95
C GLU A 42 -11.38 -5.30 3.68
N GLU A 43 -10.69 -6.46 3.71
CA GLU A 43 -9.37 -6.57 4.33
C GLU A 43 -8.35 -5.62 3.67
N ILE A 44 -8.43 -5.43 2.35
CA ILE A 44 -7.54 -4.55 1.60
C ILE A 44 -7.82 -3.08 1.94
N CYS A 45 -9.09 -2.67 2.03
CA CYS A 45 -9.45 -1.33 2.47
C CYS A 45 -9.00 -1.04 3.90
N ASP A 46 -9.21 -1.99 4.82
CA ASP A 46 -8.83 -1.83 6.22
C ASP A 46 -7.31 -1.70 6.36
N ARG A 47 -6.56 -2.51 5.60
CA ARG A 47 -5.11 -2.38 5.51
C ARG A 47 -4.67 -1.04 4.92
N ALA A 48 -5.35 -0.52 3.89
CA ALA A 48 -5.02 0.76 3.28
C ALA A 48 -5.16 1.93 4.28
N ILE A 49 -6.23 1.94 5.09
CA ILE A 49 -6.42 2.94 6.14
C ILE A 49 -5.31 2.83 7.20
N ALA A 50 -5.06 1.62 7.73
CA ALA A 50 -4.02 1.41 8.74
C ALA A 50 -2.62 1.81 8.21
N CYS A 51 -2.33 1.49 6.94
CA CYS A 51 -1.08 1.85 6.30
C CYS A 51 -0.90 3.36 6.22
N LEU A 52 -1.91 4.10 5.74
CA LEU A 52 -1.83 5.56 5.64
C LEU A 52 -1.60 6.21 7.01
N LEU A 53 -2.37 5.80 8.02
CA LEU A 53 -2.23 6.36 9.38
C LEU A 53 -0.84 6.09 9.97
N SER A 54 -0.29 4.90 9.73
CA SER A 54 1.07 4.55 10.14
C SER A 54 2.12 5.38 9.42
N ILE A 55 1.93 5.60 8.11
CA ILE A 55 2.79 6.48 7.31
C ILE A 55 2.75 7.92 7.85
N GLN A 56 1.57 8.47 8.18
CA GLN A 56 1.49 9.82 8.72
C GLN A 56 2.22 9.95 10.06
N LEU A 57 2.07 8.97 10.96
CA LEU A 57 2.83 8.97 12.22
C LEU A 57 4.34 8.91 11.97
N ALA A 58 4.79 8.10 11.00
CA ALA A 58 6.19 8.02 10.64
C ALA A 58 6.72 9.35 10.10
N GLU A 59 5.95 10.04 9.24
CA GLU A 59 6.29 11.38 8.74
C GLU A 59 6.38 12.41 9.87
N ASP A 60 5.43 12.41 10.81
CA ASP A 60 5.46 13.33 11.94
C ASP A 60 6.68 13.08 12.84
N ILE A 61 7.05 11.81 13.07
CA ILE A 61 8.28 11.45 13.79
C ILE A 61 9.51 11.94 13.01
N HIS A 62 9.58 11.67 11.71
CA HIS A 62 10.70 12.05 10.86
C HIS A 62 10.92 13.57 10.80
N ASN A 63 9.83 14.33 10.77
CA ASN A 63 9.83 15.79 10.71
C ASN A 63 9.85 16.47 12.08
N GLU A 64 10.03 15.70 13.17
CA GLU A 64 10.06 16.18 14.56
C GLU A 64 8.77 16.94 14.98
N GLN A 65 7.62 16.57 14.42
CA GLN A 65 6.31 17.23 14.63
C GLN A 65 5.54 16.68 15.84
N GLY A 66 6.20 16.53 16.99
CA GLY A 66 5.52 16.20 18.25
C GLY A 66 4.93 14.78 18.31
N TYR A 67 5.80 13.78 18.55
CA TYR A 67 5.43 12.35 18.56
C TYR A 67 4.20 11.99 19.40
N GLU A 68 4.10 12.46 20.65
CA GLU A 68 3.01 12.04 21.55
C GLU A 68 1.64 12.53 21.07
N GLU A 69 1.55 13.78 20.60
CA GLU A 69 0.29 14.36 20.08
C GLU A 69 -0.16 13.64 18.80
N SER A 70 0.77 13.41 17.86
CA SER A 70 0.50 12.66 16.63
C SER A 70 0.11 11.21 16.91
N LYS A 71 0.81 10.55 17.84
CA LYS A 71 0.49 9.19 18.25
C LYS A 71 -0.92 9.09 18.81
N GLU A 72 -1.31 9.98 19.74
CA GLU A 72 -2.66 9.99 20.30
C GLU A 72 -3.72 10.20 19.20
N LEU A 73 -3.48 11.16 18.30
CA LEU A 73 -4.36 11.44 17.16
C LEU A 73 -4.53 10.19 16.28
N PHE A 74 -3.44 9.59 15.80
CA PHE A 74 -3.53 8.48 14.87
C PHE A 74 -4.01 7.17 15.53
N LEU A 75 -3.73 6.96 16.82
CA LEU A 75 -4.36 5.87 17.59
C LEU A 75 -5.88 6.04 17.65
N SER A 76 -6.36 7.25 17.96
CA SER A 76 -7.80 7.51 18.00
C SER A 76 -8.49 7.26 16.64
N LEU A 77 -7.78 7.56 15.54
CA LEU A 77 -8.26 7.27 14.19
C LEU A 77 -8.25 5.77 13.86
N LEU A 78 -7.20 5.04 14.23
CA LEU A 78 -7.14 3.58 14.07
C LEU A 78 -8.31 2.90 14.80
N GLU A 79 -8.62 3.34 16.02
CA GLU A 79 -9.75 2.85 16.81
C GLU A 79 -11.09 3.24 16.19
N LYS A 80 -11.26 4.51 15.81
CA LYS A 80 -12.47 5.01 15.13
C LYS A 80 -12.79 4.24 13.85
N TYR A 81 -11.77 3.87 13.09
CA TYR A 81 -11.91 3.07 11.88
C TYR A 81 -11.90 1.56 12.15
N GLU A 82 -11.69 1.11 13.39
CA GLU A 82 -11.62 -0.31 13.74
C GLU A 82 -10.59 -1.07 12.90
N VAL A 83 -9.41 -0.48 12.68
CA VAL A 83 -8.32 -1.07 11.87
C VAL A 83 -7.02 -1.27 12.64
N SER A 84 -7.00 -1.09 13.97
CA SER A 84 -5.82 -1.33 14.81
C SER A 84 -5.26 -2.76 14.66
N GLY A 85 -6.13 -3.74 14.39
CA GLY A 85 -5.73 -5.13 14.12
C GLY A 85 -5.02 -5.35 12.78
N CYS A 86 -4.98 -4.35 11.91
CA CYS A 86 -4.33 -4.41 10.59
C CYS A 86 -2.90 -3.85 10.58
N LEU A 87 -2.39 -3.39 11.74
CA LEU A 87 -1.02 -2.91 11.87
C LEU A 87 -0.01 -4.04 11.67
N LEU A 88 1.05 -3.74 10.91
CA LEU A 88 2.22 -4.59 10.76
C LEU A 88 3.21 -4.36 11.91
N GLU A 89 4.14 -5.30 12.10
CA GLU A 89 5.07 -5.27 13.25
C GLU A 89 5.90 -3.99 13.36
N LYS A 90 6.34 -3.42 12.22
CA LYS A 90 7.04 -2.13 12.21
C LYS A 90 6.12 -1.00 12.64
N GLU A 91 4.93 -0.93 12.06
CA GLU A 91 3.91 0.08 12.36
C GLU A 91 3.50 0.03 13.85
N LYS A 92 3.30 -1.16 14.41
CA LYS A 92 3.02 -1.34 15.84
C LYS A 92 4.10 -0.71 16.72
N ARG A 93 5.38 -0.89 16.39
CA ARG A 93 6.47 -0.27 17.17
C ARG A 93 6.42 1.25 17.19
N LEU A 94 5.95 1.89 16.12
CA LEU A 94 5.74 3.35 16.09
C LEU A 94 4.69 3.75 17.11
N PHE A 95 3.57 3.04 17.16
CA PHE A 95 2.49 3.30 18.12
C PHE A 95 2.85 2.91 19.56
N ASP A 96 3.65 1.86 19.76
CA ASP A 96 4.09 1.40 21.09
C ASP A 96 5.23 2.24 21.67
N GLY A 97 5.88 3.10 20.87
CA GLY A 97 7.06 3.88 21.30
C GLY A 97 8.33 3.05 21.43
N THR A 98 8.37 1.89 20.77
CA THR A 98 9.52 0.96 20.79
C THR A 98 10.26 0.92 19.45
N TYR A 99 10.01 1.92 18.59
CA TYR A 99 10.55 2.00 17.24
C TYR A 99 12.05 2.36 17.23
N SER A 100 12.72 1.89 16.19
CA SER A 100 14.04 2.38 15.78
C SER A 100 13.91 3.44 14.69
N GLU A 101 14.99 4.19 14.44
CA GLU A 101 15.06 5.13 13.30
C GLU A 101 14.79 4.41 11.96
N GLN A 102 15.29 3.19 11.80
CA GLN A 102 15.04 2.39 10.60
C GLN A 102 13.55 2.01 10.46
N ASP A 103 12.83 1.77 11.56
CA ASP A 103 11.40 1.50 11.49
C ASP A 103 10.62 2.70 10.96
N VAL A 104 11.00 3.92 11.35
CA VAL A 104 10.39 5.15 10.84
C VAL A 104 10.63 5.28 9.33
N ILE A 105 11.88 5.14 8.89
CA ILE A 105 12.25 5.18 7.46
C ILE A 105 11.45 4.14 6.68
N ASP A 106 11.43 2.89 7.16
CA ASP A 106 10.75 1.80 6.48
C ASP A 106 9.25 2.05 6.36
N VAL A 107 8.61 2.59 7.41
CA VAL A 107 7.18 2.92 7.37
C VAL A 107 6.90 4.12 6.46
N CYS A 108 7.69 5.19 6.51
CA CYS A 108 7.56 6.34 5.58
C CYS A 108 7.59 5.87 4.12
N TRP A 109 8.57 5.04 3.75
CA TRP A 109 8.70 4.53 2.39
C TRP A 109 7.60 3.56 1.96
N THR A 110 6.73 3.09 2.87
CA THR A 110 5.56 2.31 2.48
C THR A 110 4.53 3.12 1.67
N TYR A 111 4.71 4.44 1.49
CA TYR A 111 3.96 5.24 0.52
C TYR A 111 3.89 4.61 -0.87
N GLU A 112 5.00 4.07 -1.39
CA GLU A 112 5.04 3.45 -2.72
C GLU A 112 4.23 2.16 -2.79
N ALA A 113 4.26 1.37 -1.71
CA ALA A 113 3.44 0.17 -1.58
C ALA A 113 1.96 0.52 -1.42
N TYR A 114 1.66 1.55 -0.64
CA TYR A 114 0.32 2.10 -0.44
C TYR A 114 -0.25 2.65 -1.74
N TRP A 115 0.55 3.35 -2.56
CA TRP A 115 0.15 3.83 -3.87
C TRP A 115 -0.29 2.69 -4.81
N SER A 116 0.48 1.62 -4.82
CA SER A 116 0.12 0.39 -5.55
C SER A 116 -1.15 -0.26 -5.00
N LEU A 117 -1.39 -0.17 -3.69
CA LEU A 117 -2.62 -0.66 -3.04
C LEU A 117 -3.85 0.17 -3.44
N LEU A 118 -3.72 1.49 -3.50
CA LEU A 118 -4.78 2.40 -3.98
C LEU A 118 -5.12 2.13 -5.46
N TRP A 119 -4.12 1.82 -6.27
CA TRP A 119 -4.36 1.35 -7.64
C TRP A 119 -5.13 0.04 -7.66
N ALA A 120 -4.75 -0.94 -6.85
CA ALA A 120 -5.47 -2.20 -6.74
C ALA A 120 -6.93 -2.00 -6.30
N LEU A 121 -7.19 -1.04 -5.40
CA LEU A 121 -8.53 -0.63 -4.96
C LEU A 121 -9.31 0.20 -6.00
N GLY A 122 -8.72 0.49 -7.16
CA GLY A 122 -9.37 1.23 -8.25
C GLY A 122 -9.45 2.74 -8.02
N LEU A 123 -8.73 3.28 -7.04
CA LEU A 123 -8.72 4.71 -6.71
C LEU A 123 -7.67 5.50 -7.51
N VAL A 124 -6.65 4.78 -7.99
CA VAL A 124 -5.62 5.28 -8.89
C VAL A 124 -5.72 4.51 -10.21
N GLU A 125 -5.72 5.24 -11.33
CA GLU A 125 -5.83 4.65 -12.66
C GLU A 125 -4.50 4.14 -13.18
N ASP A 126 -3.46 4.95 -13.02
CA ASP A 126 -2.13 4.70 -13.54
C ASP A 126 -1.09 4.94 -12.44
N ILE A 127 -0.25 3.93 -12.22
CA ILE A 127 0.93 4.02 -11.34
C ILE A 127 2.22 4.26 -12.12
N SER A 128 2.10 4.43 -13.46
CA SER A 128 3.17 4.73 -14.41
C SER A 128 4.41 3.84 -14.25
N TYR A 129 5.49 4.20 -14.92
CA TYR A 129 6.79 3.66 -14.59
C TYR A 129 7.27 4.29 -13.26
N PRO A 130 7.83 3.54 -12.30
CA PRO A 130 8.21 4.06 -10.99
C PRO A 130 9.57 4.77 -11.05
N ASN A 131 9.68 5.83 -11.87
CA ASN A 131 10.87 6.68 -11.94
C ASN A 131 10.75 7.97 -11.12
N ASP A 132 9.56 8.26 -10.62
CA ASP A 132 9.25 9.43 -9.79
C ASP A 132 8.57 8.96 -8.50
N ILE A 133 8.66 9.77 -7.45
CA ILE A 133 7.94 9.53 -6.19
C ILE A 133 6.43 9.57 -6.47
N CYS A 134 5.66 8.69 -5.81
CA CYS A 134 4.21 8.70 -5.93
C CYS A 134 3.56 10.04 -5.50
N ASP A 135 2.33 10.28 -5.96
CA ASP A 135 1.57 11.48 -5.60
C ASP A 135 1.08 11.39 -4.15
N VAL A 136 1.95 11.80 -3.23
CA VAL A 136 1.72 11.76 -1.78
C VAL A 136 0.46 12.53 -1.38
N GLU A 137 0.24 13.72 -1.94
CA GLU A 137 -0.92 14.56 -1.63
C GLU A 137 -2.23 13.84 -2.01
N ARG A 138 -2.27 13.26 -3.21
CA ARG A 138 -3.42 12.46 -3.64
C ARG A 138 -3.57 11.19 -2.81
N ALA A 139 -2.47 10.53 -2.45
CA ALA A 139 -2.49 9.31 -1.65
C ALA A 139 -3.14 9.54 -0.27
N ILE A 140 -2.84 10.68 0.37
CA ILE A 140 -3.45 11.09 1.63
C ILE A 140 -4.94 11.39 1.45
N ARG A 141 -5.30 12.24 0.48
CA ARG A 141 -6.69 12.70 0.27
C ARG A 141 -7.67 11.58 0.00
N LEU A 142 -7.26 10.52 -0.71
CA LEU A 142 -8.13 9.41 -1.05
C LEU A 142 -8.77 8.71 0.17
N VAL A 143 -8.08 8.67 1.31
CA VAL A 143 -8.63 8.18 2.58
C VAL A 143 -9.06 9.36 3.47
N GLY A 144 -8.26 10.42 3.52
CA GLY A 144 -8.47 11.57 4.42
C GLY A 144 -9.75 12.36 4.16
N ASP A 145 -10.19 12.45 2.91
CA ASP A 145 -11.40 13.18 2.53
C ASP A 145 -12.68 12.33 2.64
N ALA A 146 -12.55 11.02 2.91
CA ALA A 146 -13.69 10.13 3.06
C ALA A 146 -14.39 10.35 4.41
N ASP A 147 -15.72 10.43 4.39
CA ASP A 147 -16.54 10.52 5.60
C ASP A 147 -16.69 9.16 6.29
N GLY A 148 -15.60 8.66 6.86
CA GLY A 148 -15.59 7.38 7.53
C GLY A 148 -15.09 6.21 6.68
N LYS A 149 -14.79 5.09 7.36
CA LYS A 149 -14.38 3.82 6.74
C LYS A 149 -15.42 3.29 5.74
N THR A 150 -16.71 3.44 6.03
CA THR A 150 -17.78 2.99 5.13
C THR A 150 -17.79 3.78 3.82
N ALA A 151 -17.63 5.10 3.88
CA ALA A 151 -17.55 5.95 2.69
C ALA A 151 -16.31 5.58 1.86
N PHE A 152 -15.15 5.44 2.50
CA PHE A 152 -13.92 4.99 1.85
C PHE A 152 -14.10 3.62 1.16
N LYS A 153 -14.70 2.63 1.82
CA LYS A 153 -14.97 1.32 1.22
C LYS A 153 -15.91 1.39 0.02
N THR A 154 -16.87 2.30 0.04
CA THR A 154 -17.89 2.43 -1.02
C THR A 154 -17.31 2.96 -2.34
N GLN A 155 -16.31 3.83 -2.28
CA GLN A 155 -15.61 4.31 -3.47
C GLN A 155 -14.59 3.31 -4.04
N CYS A 156 -14.17 2.31 -3.25
CA CYS A 156 -13.22 1.28 -3.68
C CYS A 156 -13.87 0.27 -4.62
N LYS A 157 -13.18 -0.03 -5.72
CA LYS A 157 -13.52 -1.10 -6.65
C LYS A 157 -12.28 -1.92 -6.95
N LEU A 158 -12.13 -3.03 -6.23
CA LEU A 158 -11.00 -3.93 -6.38
C LEU A 158 -10.84 -4.35 -7.84
N ARG A 159 -9.66 -4.09 -8.40
CA ARG A 159 -9.28 -4.50 -9.75
C ARG A 159 -9.28 -6.03 -9.85
N GLY A 160 -9.67 -6.53 -11.01
CA GLY A 160 -9.63 -7.96 -11.29
C GLY A 160 -8.21 -8.51 -11.26
N ILE A 161 -8.08 -9.80 -10.99
CA ILE A 161 -6.77 -10.48 -10.90
C ILE A 161 -6.03 -10.63 -12.25
N GLU A 162 -6.74 -10.40 -13.35
CA GLU A 162 -6.20 -10.45 -14.72
C GLU A 162 -5.95 -9.05 -15.31
N VAL A 163 -6.01 -8.00 -14.48
CA VAL A 163 -5.77 -6.61 -14.90
C VAL A 163 -4.30 -6.37 -15.21
#